data_AF-A0A1G3P2W3-F1
#
_entry.id   AF-A0A1G3P2W3-F1
#
_cell.length_a   1.000
_cell.length_b   1.000
_cell.length_c   1.000
_cell.angle_alpha   90.00
_cell.angle_beta   90.00
_cell.angle_gamma   90.00
#
_symmetry.space_group_name_H-M   'P 1'
#
loop_
_entity.id
_entity.type
_entity.pdbx_description
1 polymer ?
#
loop_
_entity_poly.entity_id
_entity_poly.type
_entity_poly.pdbx_seq_one_letter_code
_entity_poly.pdbx_strand_id
1 'polypeptide(L)' 'MIYKGEFNKSIKQNFETFSPTDFIAALTAHIPERYQKYCNFYGYYSNKSRGLRAKAGVPVIEENLSIMPDPPREE' A
#
# COMPACT_ATOMS: atom_id res chain seq x y z
N MET A 1 -18.60 -17.38 -6.15
CA MET A 1 -19.07 -16.28 -7.03
C MET A 1 -18.07 -16.12 -8.18
N ILE A 2 -18.54 -15.73 -9.38
CA ILE A 2 -17.68 -15.53 -10.56
C ILE A 2 -17.37 -14.04 -10.68
N TYR A 3 -16.09 -13.66 -10.56
CA TYR A 3 -15.61 -12.30 -10.81
C TYR A 3 -14.99 -12.23 -12.20
N LYS A 4 -15.31 -11.19 -12.99
CA LYS A 4 -14.71 -10.94 -14.31
C LYS A 4 -13.83 -9.69 -14.25
N GLY A 5 -12.58 -9.82 -14.68
CA GLY A 5 -11.60 -8.75 -14.78
C GLY A 5 -10.96 -8.70 -16.18
N GLU A 6 -9.90 -7.90 -16.31
CA GLU A 6 -9.11 -7.85 -17.55
C GLU A 6 -8.36 -9.16 -17.80
N PHE A 7 -8.00 -9.40 -19.06
CA PHE A 7 -7.27 -10.61 -19.45
C PHE A 7 -5.89 -10.65 -18.81
N ASN A 8 -5.70 -11.56 -17.86
CA ASN A 8 -4.41 -11.80 -17.26
C ASN A 8 -3.57 -12.66 -18.22
N LYS A 9 -2.50 -12.08 -18.79
CA LYS A 9 -1.63 -12.76 -19.76
C LYS A 9 -0.91 -13.98 -19.17
N SER A 10 -0.64 -14.00 -17.86
CA SER A 10 0.07 -15.10 -17.19
C SER A 10 -0.84 -16.31 -16.95
N ILE A 11 -2.08 -16.06 -16.52
CA ILE A 11 -3.06 -17.11 -16.18
C ILE A 11 -3.92 -17.47 -17.40
N LYS A 12 -3.88 -16.64 -18.46
CA LYS A 12 -4.68 -16.75 -19.71
C LYS A 12 -6.19 -16.82 -19.45
N GLN A 13 -6.66 -16.17 -18.39
CA GLN A 13 -8.05 -16.17 -17.97
C GLN A 13 -8.48 -14.75 -17.57
N ASN A 14 -9.78 -14.47 -17.75
CA ASN A 14 -10.40 -13.16 -17.47
C ASN A 14 -11.33 -13.22 -16.26
N PHE A 15 -11.44 -14.38 -15.63
CA PHE A 15 -12.37 -14.58 -14.56
C PHE A 15 -11.77 -15.52 -13.53
N GLU A 16 -12.14 -15.27 -12.28
CA GLU A 16 -11.69 -16.05 -11.15
C GLU A 16 -12.90 -16.43 -10.31
N THR A 17 -12.93 -17.68 -9.86
CA THR A 17 -14.01 -18.20 -9.01
C THR A 17 -13.56 -18.12 -7.57
N PHE A 18 -14.20 -17.25 -6.80
CA PHE A 18 -13.92 -17.08 -5.37
C PHE A 18 -15.00 -17.76 -4.52
N SER A 19 -14.60 -18.25 -3.35
CA SER A 19 -15.56 -18.50 -2.27
C SER A 19 -16.16 -17.17 -1.80
N PRO A 20 -17.39 -17.13 -1.23
CA PRO A 20 -17.99 -15.88 -0.77
C PRO A 20 -17.11 -15.10 0.22
N THR A 21 -16.44 -15.79 1.14
CA THR A 21 -15.57 -15.17 2.16
C THR A 21 -14.30 -14.59 1.53
N ASP A 22 -13.66 -15.34 0.64
CA ASP A 22 -12.42 -14.89 -0.01
C ASP A 22 -12.66 -13.68 -0.92
N PHE A 23 -13.83 -13.63 -1.56
CA PHE A 23 -14.22 -12.47 -2.36
C PHE A 23 -14.31 -11.19 -1.52
N ILE A 24 -14.96 -11.28 -0.35
CA ILE A 24 -15.07 -10.12 0.56
C ILE A 24 -13.69 -9.71 1.05
N ALA A 25 -12.84 -10.66 1.43
CA ALA A 25 -11.48 -10.39 1.88
C ALA A 25 -10.63 -9.70 0.80
N ALA A 26 -10.68 -10.20 -0.44
CA ALA A 26 -9.98 -9.59 -1.56
C ALA A 26 -10.50 -8.18 -1.87
N LEU A 27 -11.82 -7.98 -1.77
CA LEU A 27 -12.46 -6.68 -2.00
C LEU A 27 -12.07 -5.66 -0.91
N THR A 28 -11.98 -6.08 0.36
CA THR A 28 -11.64 -5.18 1.46
C THR A 28 -10.15 -4.98 1.65
N ALA A 29 -9.29 -5.84 1.11
CA ALA A 29 -7.82 -5.75 1.25
C ALA A 29 -7.23 -4.42 0.77
N HIS A 30 -7.84 -3.78 -0.23
CA HIS A 30 -7.39 -2.47 -0.72
C HIS A 30 -7.84 -1.29 0.16
N ILE A 31 -8.79 -1.50 1.08
CA ILE A 31 -9.35 -0.43 1.92
C ILE A 31 -8.40 -0.22 3.10
N PRO A 32 -7.73 0.94 3.20
CA PRO A 32 -6.88 1.21 4.34
C PRO A 32 -7.70 1.40 5.61
N GLU A 33 -7.11 1.09 6.76
CA GLU A 33 -7.73 1.35 8.06
C GLU A 33 -8.04 2.84 8.27
N ARG A 34 -9.00 3.11 9.16
CA ARG A 34 -9.35 4.48 9.54
C ARG A 34 -8.12 5.17 10.11
N TYR A 35 -7.79 6.34 9.56
CA TYR A 35 -6.60 7.14 9.90
C TYR A 35 -5.24 6.56 9.47
N GLN A 36 -5.17 5.44 8.77
CA GLN A 36 -3.89 4.86 8.30
C GLN A 36 -3.08 5.86 7.46
N LYS A 37 -3.75 6.70 6.67
CA LYS A 37 -3.11 7.79 5.93
C LYS A 37 -2.35 8.76 6.84
N TYR A 38 -2.94 9.15 7.96
CA TYR A 38 -2.34 10.06 8.94
C TYR A 38 -1.19 9.40 9.70
N CYS A 39 -1.38 8.14 10.14
CA CYS A 39 -0.33 7.35 10.79
C CYS A 39 0.89 7.18 9.88
N ASN A 40 0.68 6.95 8.58
CA ASN A 40 1.75 6.85 7.61
C ASN A 40 2.46 8.20 7.42
N PHE A 41 1.71 9.28 7.15
CA PHE A 41 2.28 10.59 6.83
C PHE A 41 2.99 11.23 8.03
N TYR A 42 2.28 11.38 9.15
CA TYR A 42 2.81 12.05 10.35
C TYR A 42 3.63 11.11 11.25
N GLY A 43 3.49 9.79 11.09
CA GLY A 43 4.29 8.79 11.79
C GLY A 43 5.46 8.33 10.94
N TYR A 44 5.24 7.31 10.11
CA TYR A 44 6.31 6.57 9.44
C TYR A 44 7.15 7.43 8.49
N TYR A 45 6.51 8.31 7.69
CA TYR A 45 7.18 9.15 6.69
C TYR A 45 7.71 10.48 7.22
N SER A 46 7.40 10.84 8.47
CA SER A 46 7.89 12.09 9.06
C SER A 46 9.43 12.15 9.09
N ASN A 47 9.98 13.35 8.90
CA ASN A 47 11.42 13.60 8.95
C ASN A 47 12.05 13.12 10.28
N LYS A 48 11.31 13.26 11.39
CA LYS A 48 11.73 12.78 12.70
C LYS A 48 11.89 11.26 12.73
N SER A 49 10.87 10.50 12.32
CA SER A 49 10.92 9.04 12.30
C SER A 49 12.00 8.52 11.36
N ARG A 50 12.20 9.20 10.21
CA ARG A 50 13.30 8.90 9.28
C ARG A 50 14.67 9.10 9.93
N GLY A 51 14.89 10.23 10.59
CA GLY A 51 16.15 10.53 11.28
C GLY A 51 16.46 9.54 12.40
N LEU A 52 15.44 9.08 13.14
CA LEU A 52 15.60 8.05 14.17
C LEU A 52 16.00 6.70 13.57
N ARG A 53 15.36 6.27 12.48
CA ARG A 53 15.71 5.02 11.77
C ARG A 53 17.11 5.08 11.18
N ALA A 54 17.50 6.22 10.61
CA ALA A 54 18.85 6.43 10.08
C ALA A 54 19.91 6.32 11.18
N LYS A 55 19.67 6.91 12.36
CA LYS A 55 20.56 6.77 13.53
C LYS A 55 20.64 5.34 14.06
N ALA A 56 19.53 4.60 13.98
CA ALA A 56 19.47 3.19 14.40
C ALA A 56 20.03 2.22 13.35
N GLY A 57 20.53 2.70 12.20
CA GLY A 57 21.09 1.85 11.15
C GLY A 57 20.07 0.97 10.42
N VAL A 58 18.78 1.32 10.48
CA VAL A 58 17.73 0.56 9.79
C VAL A 58 17.83 0.82 8.28
N PRO A 59 17.93 -0.23 7.44
CA PRO A 59 18.03 -0.06 5.99
C PRO A 59 16.79 0.63 5.44
N VAL A 60 16.99 1.58 4.52
CA VAL A 60 15.90 2.25 3.81
C VAL A 60 15.35 1.28 2.77
N ILE A 61 14.08 0.92 2.89
CA ILE A 61 13.39 0.11 1.88
C ILE A 61 13.00 1.06 0.73
N GLU A 62 13.69 0.96 -0.39
CA GLU A 62 13.55 1.85 -1.56
C GLU A 62 12.15 1.81 -2.20
N GLU A 63 11.43 0.69 -2.04
CA GLU A 63 10.05 0.51 -2.52
C GLU A 63 9.08 1.56 -1.94
N ASN A 64 9.35 2.09 -0.74
CA ASN A 64 8.55 3.12 -0.10
C ASN A 64 8.96 4.55 -0.49
N LEU A 65 10.09 4.73 -1.20
CA LEU A 65 10.61 6.05 -1.58
C LEU A 65 9.79 6.66 -2.73
N SER A 66 9.29 5.83 -3.66
CA SER A 66 8.43 6.26 -4.78
C SER A 66 7.03 6.71 -4.35
N ILE A 67 6.58 6.31 -3.15
CA ILE A 67 5.24 6.63 -2.61
C ILE A 67 5.32 7.83 -1.65
N MET A 68 6.52 8.34 -1.35
CA MET A 68 6.67 9.56 -0.57
C MET A 68 6.13 10.73 -1.39
N PRO A 69 5.01 11.36 -1.00
CA PRO A 69 4.69 12.66 -1.57
C PRO A 69 5.82 13.61 -1.17
N ASP A 70 6.39 14.33 -2.13
CA ASP A 70 7.30 15.41 -1.82
C ASP A 70 6.60 16.33 -0.81
N PRO A 71 7.26 16.70 0.31
CA PRO A 71 6.69 17.68 1.21
C PRO A 71 6.36 18.93 0.38
N PRO A 72 5.19 19.57 0.59
CA PRO A 72 4.85 20.79 -0.12
C PRO A 72 6.03 21.77 0.00
N ARG A 73 6.63 22.18 -1.12
CA ARG A 73 7.59 23.29 -1.08
C ARG A 73 6.83 24.50 -0.59
N GLU A 74 7.23 25.03 0.55
CA GLU A 74 6.87 26.39 0.94
C GLU A 74 7.44 27.31 -0.17
N GLU A 75 6.55 27.94 -0.94
CA GLU A 75 6.90 28.97 -1.93
C GLU A 75 7.44 30.23 -1.26
#